data_AF-A0A9W4SNF0-F1
#
_entry.id   AF-A0A9W4SNF0-F1
#
_cell.length_a   1.000
_cell.length_b   1.000
_cell.length_c   1.000
_cell.angle_alpha   90.00
_cell.angle_beta   90.00
_cell.angle_gamma   90.00
#
_symmetry.space_group_name_H-M   'P 1'
#
loop_
_entity.id
_entity.type
_entity.pdbx_description
1 polymer ?
#
loop_
_entity_poly.entity_id
_entity_poly.type
_entity_poly.pdbx_seq_one_letter_code
_entity_poly.pdbx_strand_id
1 'polypeptide(L)'
;MKNAQTQLQALFGDKTRIKIELDDGDLVIEGYTELTEINLTAHSLDSLIVRNCPKLKLFNINNNEAKKVDLSQLTLDAAGKPVANKTLEMFYGNYNPVLDELNLKNCKGLKELEVNHCGTVTKMEGGEDIDESLNSIGFEDTKGLSFTGTDNLKELKGAKEAVDVILGAAGKLPMIGDPSDPTGQKEIVDVSALENNLIIKGSEKPNSPAKNDLDAIKSELGLGTSATQSQIIAKIRELVGPGYISKVSLVSDAEDSLKGLGVAEGEISKLGAAASARDVELSRNKLVNDKFNELQTKLNHAHYINIGLGTLSVGVLLILT
;
A
#
# COMPACT_ATOMS: atom_id res chain seq x y z
N MET A 1 32.78 -8.97 -40.92
CA MET A 1 31.55 -8.91 -41.76
C MET A 1 31.44 -9.99 -42.83
N LYS A 2 32.37 -10.20 -43.78
CA LYS A 2 32.28 -11.33 -44.75
C LYS A 2 32.08 -12.71 -44.10
N ASN A 3 32.63 -12.91 -42.89
CA ASN A 3 32.46 -14.14 -42.12
C ASN A 3 31.02 -14.34 -41.61
N ALA A 4 30.31 -13.28 -41.22
CA ALA A 4 28.95 -13.38 -40.70
C ALA A 4 27.96 -13.85 -41.78
N GLN A 5 28.07 -13.33 -43.01
CA GLN A 5 27.20 -13.72 -44.12
C GLN A 5 27.39 -15.21 -44.49
N THR A 6 28.64 -15.70 -44.50
CA THR A 6 28.95 -17.12 -44.76
C THR A 6 28.51 -18.03 -43.61
N GLN A 7 28.66 -17.60 -42.35
CA GLN A 7 28.17 -18.34 -41.18
C GLN A 7 26.64 -18.41 -41.14
N LEU A 8 25.96 -17.33 -41.50
CA LEU A 8 24.50 -17.28 -41.56
C LEU A 8 23.96 -18.17 -42.69
N GLN A 9 24.56 -18.12 -43.88
CA GLN A 9 24.20 -19.05 -44.95
C GLN A 9 24.39 -20.53 -44.54
N ALA A 10 25.40 -20.85 -43.73
CA ALA A 10 25.62 -22.18 -43.19
C ALA A 10 24.59 -22.58 -42.11
N LEU A 11 24.13 -21.62 -41.29
CA LEU A 11 23.14 -21.83 -40.23
C LEU A 11 21.73 -22.13 -40.76
N PHE A 12 21.33 -21.50 -41.87
CA PHE A 12 19.95 -21.59 -42.36
C PHE A 12 19.71 -22.62 -43.47
N GLY A 13 20.77 -23.19 -44.04
CA GLY A 13 20.69 -24.26 -45.03
C GLY A 13 19.91 -23.91 -46.31
N ASP A 14 19.91 -24.82 -47.27
CA ASP A 14 19.37 -24.61 -48.64
C ASP A 14 17.83 -24.46 -48.73
N LYS A 15 17.11 -24.53 -47.60
CA LYS A 15 15.64 -24.58 -47.57
C LYS A 15 14.94 -23.21 -47.57
N THR A 16 15.68 -22.13 -47.40
CA THR A 16 15.16 -20.77 -47.47
C THR A 16 16.30 -19.90 -47.97
N ARG A 17 16.24 -19.45 -49.22
CA ARG A 17 17.24 -18.53 -49.76
C ARG A 17 17.24 -17.25 -48.94
N ILE A 18 18.15 -17.13 -47.97
CA ILE A 18 18.32 -15.91 -47.19
C ILE A 18 19.09 -14.90 -48.03
N LYS A 19 18.38 -13.89 -48.55
CA LYS A 19 18.90 -12.68 -49.16
C LYS A 19 19.35 -11.81 -48.00
N ILE A 20 20.56 -12.10 -47.53
CA ILE A 20 21.27 -11.25 -46.59
C ILE A 20 21.88 -10.13 -47.43
N GLU A 21 21.22 -8.98 -47.47
CA GLU A 21 21.79 -7.76 -48.04
C GLU A 21 22.48 -6.98 -46.93
N LEU A 22 23.69 -6.53 -47.22
CA LEU A 22 24.38 -5.54 -46.41
C LEU A 22 24.06 -4.20 -47.08
N ASP A 23 23.11 -3.47 -46.48
CA ASP A 23 22.81 -2.10 -46.88
C ASP A 23 23.61 -1.18 -45.96
N ASP A 24 24.66 -0.55 -46.48
CA ASP A 24 25.58 0.33 -45.75
C ASP A 24 26.25 -0.24 -44.48
N GLY A 25 26.21 -1.56 -44.27
CA GLY A 25 26.80 -2.26 -43.11
C GLY A 25 25.78 -2.94 -42.20
N ASP A 26 24.49 -2.68 -42.42
CA ASP A 26 23.40 -3.23 -41.63
C ASP A 26 23.07 -4.66 -42.09
N LEU A 27 22.80 -5.56 -41.15
CA LEU A 27 22.23 -6.87 -41.46
C LEU A 27 20.73 -6.71 -41.71
N VAL A 28 20.29 -6.90 -42.95
CA VAL A 28 18.86 -6.86 -43.31
C VAL A 28 18.32 -8.28 -43.52
N ILE A 29 17.26 -8.65 -42.79
CA ILE A 29 16.52 -9.91 -42.96
C ILE A 29 15.12 -9.54 -43.47
N GLU A 30 14.87 -9.76 -44.77
CA GLU A 30 13.65 -9.31 -45.42
C GLU A 30 12.94 -10.41 -46.24
N GLY A 31 11.61 -10.50 -46.08
CA GLY A 31 10.74 -11.28 -46.96
C GLY A 31 10.61 -12.77 -46.60
N TYR A 32 11.02 -13.18 -45.40
CA TYR A 32 10.87 -14.57 -44.94
C TYR A 32 9.52 -14.82 -44.29
N THR A 33 8.49 -15.03 -45.12
CA THR A 33 7.10 -15.17 -44.65
C THR A 33 6.85 -16.39 -43.75
N GLU A 34 7.73 -17.40 -43.84
CA GLU A 34 7.66 -18.64 -43.04
C GLU A 34 8.65 -18.68 -41.87
N LEU A 35 9.49 -17.66 -41.68
CA LEU A 35 10.50 -17.64 -40.63
C LEU A 35 9.84 -17.47 -39.27
N THR A 36 10.07 -18.43 -38.37
CA THR A 36 9.51 -18.44 -37.01
C THR A 36 10.51 -18.05 -35.94
N GLU A 37 11.80 -18.17 -36.22
CA GLU A 37 12.87 -17.94 -35.25
C GLU A 37 14.09 -17.33 -35.92
N ILE A 38 14.69 -16.34 -35.26
CA ILE A 38 16.01 -15.83 -35.57
C ILE A 38 16.85 -15.94 -34.31
N ASN A 39 17.98 -16.64 -34.41
CA ASN A 39 18.99 -16.73 -33.37
C ASN A 39 20.33 -16.31 -33.95
N LEU A 40 20.80 -15.14 -33.53
CA LEU A 40 22.04 -14.50 -33.95
C LEU A 40 22.96 -14.24 -32.75
N THR A 41 22.99 -15.15 -31.79
CA THR A 41 23.84 -15.00 -30.60
C THR A 41 25.33 -14.97 -30.98
N ALA A 42 26.10 -14.02 -30.46
CA ALA A 42 27.57 -13.95 -30.59
C ALA A 42 28.13 -13.79 -32.03
N HIS A 43 27.56 -12.88 -32.83
CA HIS A 43 27.98 -12.61 -34.22
C HIS A 43 28.56 -11.22 -34.49
N SER A 44 28.83 -10.41 -33.46
CA SER A 44 29.37 -9.03 -33.59
C SER A 44 28.61 -8.17 -34.60
N LEU A 45 27.28 -8.18 -34.50
CA LEU A 45 26.39 -7.34 -35.32
C LEU A 45 26.49 -5.87 -34.89
N ASP A 46 26.43 -4.93 -35.83
CA ASP A 46 26.39 -3.47 -35.56
C ASP A 46 24.96 -2.92 -35.68
N SER A 47 24.23 -3.28 -36.73
CA SER A 47 22.83 -2.90 -36.93
C SER A 47 22.04 -4.06 -37.52
N LEU A 48 20.77 -4.16 -37.16
CA LEU A 48 19.89 -5.25 -37.57
C LEU A 48 18.49 -4.72 -37.87
N ILE A 49 18.02 -5.03 -39.09
CA ILE A 49 16.70 -4.64 -39.57
C ILE A 49 15.97 -5.90 -40.03
N VAL A 50 14.75 -6.12 -39.54
CA VAL A 50 13.91 -7.25 -39.95
C VAL A 50 12.60 -6.74 -40.55
N ARG A 51 12.31 -7.16 -41.78
CA ARG A 51 11.14 -6.73 -42.55
C ARG A 51 10.37 -7.90 -43.12
N ASN A 52 9.04 -7.82 -43.09
CA ASN A 52 8.17 -8.81 -43.75
C ASN A 52 8.50 -10.27 -43.37
N CYS A 53 8.66 -10.51 -42.07
CA CYS A 53 8.78 -11.83 -41.43
C CYS A 53 7.56 -12.08 -40.53
N PRO A 54 6.33 -12.11 -41.08
CA PRO A 54 5.07 -12.08 -40.33
C PRO A 54 4.80 -13.27 -39.41
N LYS A 55 5.58 -14.35 -39.51
CA LYS A 55 5.46 -15.54 -38.64
C LYS A 55 6.55 -15.62 -37.56
N LEU A 56 7.43 -14.62 -37.47
CA LEU A 56 8.52 -14.59 -36.49
C LEU A 56 7.93 -14.60 -35.08
N LYS A 57 8.41 -15.51 -34.24
CA LYS A 57 7.99 -15.70 -32.84
C LYS A 57 9.10 -15.39 -31.84
N LEU A 58 10.34 -15.79 -32.18
CA LEU A 58 11.50 -15.61 -31.32
C LEU A 58 12.58 -14.85 -32.07
N PHE A 59 13.10 -13.80 -31.44
CA PHE A 59 14.20 -13.02 -31.94
C PHE A 59 15.29 -12.87 -30.88
N ASN A 60 16.43 -13.53 -31.11
CA ASN A 60 17.54 -13.57 -30.16
C ASN A 60 18.82 -13.03 -30.82
N ILE A 61 19.37 -11.98 -30.23
CA ILE A 61 20.61 -11.31 -30.63
C ILE A 61 21.56 -11.12 -29.43
N ASN A 62 21.48 -12.02 -28.45
CA ASN A 62 22.31 -11.93 -27.24
C ASN A 62 23.81 -11.90 -27.57
N ASN A 63 24.60 -11.23 -26.73
CA ASN A 63 26.07 -11.17 -26.83
C ASN A 63 26.57 -10.62 -28.18
N ASN A 64 26.00 -9.52 -28.66
CA ASN A 64 26.45 -8.83 -29.85
C ASN A 64 26.97 -7.42 -29.51
N GLU A 65 27.23 -6.62 -30.54
CA GLU A 65 27.59 -5.21 -30.42
C GLU A 65 26.57 -4.35 -31.18
N ALA A 66 25.30 -4.79 -31.19
CA ALA A 66 24.30 -4.15 -32.00
C ALA A 66 23.96 -2.79 -31.42
N LYS A 67 24.25 -1.73 -32.17
CA LYS A 67 23.88 -0.34 -31.88
C LYS A 67 22.41 -0.07 -32.18
N LYS A 68 21.87 -0.71 -33.22
CA LYS A 68 20.49 -0.49 -33.67
C LYS A 68 19.77 -1.79 -33.99
N VAL A 69 18.51 -1.88 -33.55
CA VAL A 69 17.61 -2.98 -33.87
C VAL A 69 16.25 -2.42 -34.28
N ASP A 70 15.80 -2.74 -35.50
CA ASP A 70 14.53 -2.29 -36.04
C ASP A 70 13.63 -3.46 -36.45
N LEU A 71 12.55 -3.64 -35.70
CA LEU A 71 11.50 -4.65 -35.92
C LEU A 71 10.15 -4.00 -36.30
N SER A 72 10.13 -2.70 -36.61
CA SER A 72 8.89 -1.94 -36.83
C SER A 72 8.08 -2.39 -38.04
N GLN A 73 8.70 -3.17 -38.93
CA GLN A 73 8.16 -3.62 -40.21
C GLN A 73 8.08 -5.14 -40.32
N LEU A 74 7.99 -5.86 -39.19
CA LEU A 74 7.90 -7.34 -39.19
C LEU A 74 6.73 -7.89 -40.02
N THR A 75 5.59 -7.19 -40.02
CA THR A 75 4.44 -7.55 -40.86
C THR A 75 4.08 -6.37 -41.76
N LEU A 76 3.93 -6.64 -43.06
CA LEU A 76 3.47 -5.66 -44.04
C LEU A 76 2.11 -6.06 -44.61
N ASP A 77 1.27 -5.09 -44.94
CA ASP A 77 0.04 -5.32 -45.72
C ASP A 77 0.33 -5.49 -47.23
N ALA A 78 -0.72 -5.70 -48.02
CA ALA A 78 -0.60 -5.85 -49.48
C ALA A 78 -0.06 -4.59 -50.20
N ALA A 79 -0.07 -3.43 -49.54
CA ALA A 79 0.48 -2.17 -50.05
C ALA A 79 1.93 -1.92 -49.55
N GLY A 80 2.52 -2.87 -48.83
CA GLY A 80 3.86 -2.75 -48.26
C GLY A 80 3.93 -1.84 -47.03
N LYS A 81 2.80 -1.53 -46.39
CA LYS A 81 2.77 -0.70 -45.19
C LYS A 81 2.90 -1.54 -43.93
N PRO A 82 3.63 -1.09 -42.90
CA PRO A 82 3.70 -1.78 -41.62
C PRO A 82 2.34 -1.91 -40.95
N VAL A 83 2.03 -3.11 -40.47
CA VAL A 83 0.83 -3.41 -39.69
C VAL A 83 1.20 -4.20 -38.42
N ALA A 84 0.27 -4.27 -37.47
CA ALA A 84 0.48 -4.97 -36.20
C ALA A 84 0.95 -6.43 -36.41
N ASN A 85 2.13 -6.74 -35.91
CA ASN A 85 2.64 -8.08 -35.74
C ASN A 85 2.13 -8.65 -34.40
N LYS A 86 1.39 -9.76 -34.47
CA LYS A 86 0.86 -10.47 -33.29
C LYS A 86 1.59 -11.79 -33.02
N THR A 87 2.69 -12.05 -33.72
CA THR A 87 3.36 -13.34 -33.70
C THR A 87 4.66 -13.32 -32.93
N LEU A 88 5.39 -12.20 -32.90
CA LEU A 88 6.63 -12.06 -32.15
C LEU A 88 6.29 -12.10 -30.67
N GLU A 89 6.69 -13.15 -29.98
CA GLU A 89 6.39 -13.37 -28.56
C GLU A 89 7.59 -13.04 -27.66
N MET A 90 8.83 -13.25 -28.16
CA MET A 90 10.06 -13.15 -27.36
C MET A 90 11.14 -12.35 -28.09
N PHE A 91 11.69 -11.35 -27.40
CA PHE A 91 12.88 -10.60 -27.82
C PHE A 91 13.97 -10.74 -26.76
N TYR A 92 15.12 -11.27 -27.16
CA TYR A 92 16.31 -11.40 -26.33
C TYR A 92 17.46 -10.62 -26.94
N GLY A 93 17.80 -9.49 -26.34
CA GLY A 93 18.89 -8.60 -26.75
C GLY A 93 19.92 -8.33 -25.67
N ASN A 94 20.10 -9.26 -24.72
CA ASN A 94 21.03 -9.13 -23.61
C ASN A 94 22.48 -8.98 -24.08
N TYR A 95 23.30 -8.29 -23.29
CA TYR A 95 24.73 -8.10 -23.53
C TYR A 95 25.04 -7.48 -24.90
N ASN A 96 24.32 -6.39 -25.24
CA ASN A 96 24.62 -5.51 -26.36
C ASN A 96 25.05 -4.14 -25.83
N PRO A 97 26.29 -3.97 -25.33
CA PRO A 97 26.69 -2.82 -24.50
C PRO A 97 26.67 -1.46 -25.22
N VAL A 98 26.53 -1.47 -26.55
CA VAL A 98 26.46 -0.29 -27.41
C VAL A 98 25.08 -0.06 -28.01
N LEU A 99 24.05 -0.81 -27.57
CA LEU A 99 22.68 -0.65 -28.05
C LEU A 99 22.15 0.74 -27.72
N ASP A 100 21.84 1.50 -28.75
CA ASP A 100 21.43 2.90 -28.69
C ASP A 100 19.96 3.06 -29.11
N GLU A 101 19.55 2.33 -30.16
CA GLU A 101 18.22 2.40 -30.76
C GLU A 101 17.53 1.03 -30.81
N LEU A 102 16.34 0.94 -30.20
CA LEU A 102 15.48 -0.24 -30.25
C LEU A 102 14.06 0.15 -30.71
N ASN A 103 13.67 -0.30 -31.90
CA ASN A 103 12.35 -0.02 -32.46
C ASN A 103 11.48 -1.28 -32.50
N LEU A 104 10.48 -1.32 -31.60
CA LEU A 104 9.50 -2.40 -31.45
C LEU A 104 8.10 -1.97 -31.88
N LYS A 105 7.96 -0.89 -32.66
CA LYS A 105 6.65 -0.48 -33.19
C LYS A 105 5.94 -1.64 -33.87
N ASN A 106 4.62 -1.66 -33.78
CA ASN A 106 3.76 -2.71 -34.31
C ASN A 106 3.99 -4.13 -33.71
N CYS A 107 4.88 -4.35 -32.74
CA CYS A 107 5.16 -5.69 -32.17
C CYS A 107 4.14 -6.14 -31.11
N LYS A 108 2.83 -5.98 -31.38
CA LYS A 108 1.71 -6.20 -30.43
C LYS A 108 1.56 -7.62 -29.86
N GLY A 109 2.36 -8.58 -30.32
CA GLY A 109 2.40 -9.93 -29.78
C GLY A 109 3.44 -10.14 -28.67
N LEU A 110 4.29 -9.14 -28.39
CA LEU A 110 5.49 -9.33 -27.59
C LEU A 110 5.14 -9.53 -26.11
N LYS A 111 5.52 -10.71 -25.59
CA LYS A 111 5.25 -11.13 -24.21
C LYS A 111 6.47 -10.99 -23.31
N GLU A 112 7.67 -11.13 -23.88
CA GLU A 112 8.92 -11.12 -23.15
C GLU A 112 9.96 -10.25 -23.87
N LEU A 113 10.49 -9.28 -23.13
CA LEU A 113 11.51 -8.35 -23.59
C LEU A 113 12.68 -8.34 -22.62
N GLU A 114 13.82 -8.87 -23.05
CA GLU A 114 15.06 -8.80 -22.29
C GLU A 114 16.12 -8.00 -23.05
N VAL A 115 16.57 -6.90 -22.45
CA VAL A 115 17.75 -6.13 -22.90
C VAL A 115 18.61 -5.77 -21.68
N ASN A 116 19.05 -6.79 -20.97
CA ASN A 116 19.97 -6.67 -19.84
C ASN A 116 21.39 -6.35 -20.34
N HIS A 117 22.17 -5.60 -19.55
CA HIS A 117 23.55 -5.22 -19.80
C HIS A 117 23.79 -4.60 -21.19
N CYS A 118 22.90 -3.69 -21.61
CA CYS A 118 22.93 -3.04 -22.93
C CYS A 118 23.49 -1.60 -22.91
N GLY A 119 24.07 -1.15 -21.80
CA GLY A 119 24.64 0.19 -21.72
C GLY A 119 23.56 1.27 -21.61
N THR A 120 23.47 2.18 -22.59
CA THR A 120 22.48 3.27 -22.59
C THR A 120 21.68 3.25 -23.90
N VAL A 121 20.43 2.80 -23.83
CA VAL A 121 19.48 2.87 -24.95
C VAL A 121 18.87 4.27 -24.94
N THR A 122 19.30 5.15 -25.84
CA THR A 122 18.81 6.53 -25.87
C THR A 122 17.44 6.65 -26.53
N LYS A 123 17.09 5.69 -27.39
CA LYS A 123 15.84 5.69 -28.14
C LYS A 123 15.17 4.33 -28.15
N MET A 124 13.98 4.26 -27.55
CA MET A 124 13.09 3.11 -27.66
C MET A 124 11.75 3.56 -28.26
N GLU A 125 11.28 2.87 -29.30
CA GLU A 125 9.97 3.12 -29.93
C GLU A 125 9.08 1.87 -29.82
N GLY A 126 7.76 2.06 -29.74
CA GLY A 126 6.79 0.97 -29.67
C GLY A 126 6.50 0.45 -28.27
N GLY A 127 6.89 1.18 -27.22
CA GLY A 127 6.54 0.82 -25.83
C GLY A 127 5.02 0.80 -25.59
N GLU A 128 4.29 1.68 -26.27
CA GLU A 128 2.83 1.74 -26.32
C GLU A 128 2.18 0.65 -27.17
N ASP A 129 2.93 0.00 -28.07
CA ASP A 129 2.39 -1.08 -28.90
C ASP A 129 2.46 -2.44 -28.20
N ILE A 130 3.35 -2.59 -27.23
CA ILE A 130 3.60 -3.85 -26.49
C ILE A 130 3.01 -3.86 -25.09
N ASP A 131 2.41 -2.76 -24.64
CA ASP A 131 1.98 -2.56 -23.24
C ASP A 131 0.92 -3.56 -22.78
N GLU A 132 -0.05 -3.88 -23.63
CA GLU A 132 -1.12 -4.85 -23.36
C GLU A 132 -0.65 -6.30 -23.43
N SER A 133 0.46 -6.60 -24.13
CA SER A 133 0.92 -7.97 -24.36
C SER A 133 2.09 -8.40 -23.46
N LEU A 134 2.82 -7.46 -22.88
CA LEU A 134 4.07 -7.73 -22.18
C LEU A 134 3.83 -8.32 -20.78
N ASN A 135 4.37 -9.52 -20.55
CA ASN A 135 4.30 -10.23 -19.27
C ASN A 135 5.61 -10.17 -18.49
N SER A 136 6.75 -10.08 -19.18
CA SER A 136 8.08 -10.11 -18.59
C SER A 136 8.98 -9.07 -19.24
N ILE A 137 9.79 -8.41 -18.42
CA ILE A 137 10.67 -7.31 -18.84
C ILE A 137 11.97 -7.33 -18.03
N GLY A 138 13.11 -7.36 -18.72
CA GLY A 138 14.43 -7.40 -18.12
C GLY A 138 15.34 -6.29 -18.65
N PHE A 139 15.74 -5.36 -17.77
CA PHE A 139 16.63 -4.22 -18.07
C PHE A 139 17.76 -4.06 -17.05
N GLU A 140 18.21 -5.15 -16.43
CA GLU A 140 19.34 -5.13 -15.50
C GLU A 140 20.54 -4.46 -16.18
N ASP A 141 21.19 -3.51 -15.50
CA ASP A 141 22.33 -2.73 -16.01
C ASP A 141 22.13 -2.03 -17.37
N THR A 142 20.89 -1.74 -17.75
CA THR A 142 20.57 -0.93 -18.95
C THR A 142 19.94 0.40 -18.54
N LYS A 143 20.48 1.49 -19.11
CA LYS A 143 20.06 2.88 -18.85
C LYS A 143 19.32 3.47 -20.04
N GLY A 144 18.63 4.59 -19.83
CA GLY A 144 18.00 5.37 -20.91
C GLY A 144 16.63 4.85 -21.37
N LEU A 145 16.27 3.61 -21.03
CA LEU A 145 14.94 3.07 -21.28
C LEU A 145 13.90 3.82 -20.43
N SER A 146 13.04 4.57 -21.11
CA SER A 146 11.88 5.21 -20.49
C SER A 146 10.61 4.76 -21.19
N PHE A 147 9.75 4.07 -20.47
CA PHE A 147 8.39 3.75 -20.92
C PHE A 147 7.54 4.98 -20.67
N THR A 148 7.57 5.96 -21.59
CA THR A 148 6.77 7.17 -21.46
C THR A 148 5.29 6.96 -21.80
N GLY A 149 4.91 5.75 -22.21
CA GLY A 149 3.60 5.43 -22.79
C GLY A 149 2.61 4.70 -21.88
N THR A 150 3.03 3.85 -20.93
CA THR A 150 2.07 2.98 -20.24
C THR A 150 1.45 3.69 -19.05
N ASP A 151 0.11 3.69 -18.97
CA ASP A 151 -0.61 4.25 -17.83
C ASP A 151 -0.23 3.53 -16.52
N ASN A 152 0.09 2.24 -16.61
CA ASN A 152 0.61 1.44 -15.49
C ASN A 152 1.95 1.97 -14.92
N LEU A 153 2.87 2.48 -15.75
CA LEU A 153 4.10 3.11 -15.26
C LEU A 153 3.85 4.50 -14.69
N LYS A 154 2.86 5.24 -15.19
CA LYS A 154 2.40 6.48 -14.55
C LYS A 154 1.81 6.18 -13.17
N GLU A 155 1.04 5.10 -13.04
CA GLU A 155 0.52 4.63 -11.77
C GLU A 155 1.64 4.18 -10.82
N LEU A 156 2.66 3.47 -11.31
CA LEU A 156 3.80 3.04 -10.50
C LEU A 156 4.68 4.23 -10.06
N LYS A 157 4.88 5.22 -10.94
CA LYS A 157 5.52 6.48 -10.59
C LYS A 157 4.69 7.25 -9.57
N GLY A 158 3.37 7.29 -9.75
CA GLY A 158 2.43 7.86 -8.78
C GLY A 158 2.44 7.11 -7.45
N ALA A 159 2.63 5.78 -7.45
CA ALA A 159 2.77 4.97 -6.25
C ALA A 159 4.10 5.25 -5.55
N LYS A 160 5.21 5.36 -6.30
CA LYS A 160 6.51 5.76 -5.76
C LYS A 160 6.45 7.17 -5.17
N GLU A 161 5.89 8.13 -5.89
CA GLU A 161 5.69 9.50 -5.42
C GLU A 161 4.77 9.54 -4.18
N ALA A 162 3.71 8.73 -4.15
CA ALA A 162 2.85 8.60 -2.97
C ALA A 162 3.62 8.02 -1.77
N VAL A 163 4.47 7.02 -1.98
CA VAL A 163 5.35 6.46 -0.96
C VAL A 163 6.36 7.49 -0.48
N ASP A 164 7.00 8.24 -1.37
CA ASP A 164 7.94 9.31 -1.03
C ASP A 164 7.24 10.45 -0.27
N VAL A 165 5.99 10.76 -0.60
CA VAL A 165 5.18 11.72 0.16
C VAL A 165 4.84 11.17 1.54
N ILE A 166 4.45 9.90 1.67
CA ILE A 166 4.12 9.26 2.95
C ILE A 166 5.34 9.17 3.86
N LEU A 167 6.49 8.80 3.32
CA LEU A 167 7.75 8.59 4.05
C LEU A 167 8.60 9.88 4.19
N GLY A 168 8.15 10.98 3.57
CA GLY A 168 8.91 12.22 3.44
C GLY A 168 9.99 12.12 2.35
N ALA A 169 10.38 13.25 1.76
CA ALA A 169 11.32 13.33 0.62
C ALA A 169 12.74 12.73 0.87
N ALA A 170 12.99 12.15 2.04
CA ALA A 170 14.20 11.43 2.40
C ALA A 170 13.97 9.94 2.77
N GLY A 171 12.76 9.40 2.59
CA GLY A 171 12.46 7.97 2.75
C GLY A 171 12.76 7.40 4.14
N LYS A 172 12.85 8.23 5.18
CA LYS A 172 13.15 7.75 6.53
C LYS A 172 11.88 7.17 7.13
N LEU A 173 11.79 5.84 7.09
CA LEU A 173 10.82 5.10 7.88
C LEU A 173 10.94 5.52 9.35
N PRO A 174 9.81 5.67 10.07
CA PRO A 174 9.88 5.87 11.50
C PRO A 174 10.48 4.59 12.10
N MET A 175 11.58 4.75 12.83
CA MET A 175 12.31 3.65 13.46
C MET A 175 12.20 3.78 14.97
N ILE A 176 12.09 2.64 15.65
CA ILE A 176 12.23 2.50 17.10
C ILE A 176 13.33 1.47 17.40
N GLY A 177 13.95 1.57 18.57
CA GLY A 177 14.91 0.55 19.02
C GLY A 177 14.22 -0.80 19.15
N ASP A 178 14.88 -1.87 18.69
CA ASP A 178 14.39 -3.24 18.83
C ASP A 178 14.35 -3.59 20.32
N PRO A 179 13.16 -3.82 20.93
CA PRO A 179 13.07 -4.12 22.35
C PRO A 179 13.72 -5.47 22.72
N SER A 180 14.03 -6.32 21.73
CA SER A 180 14.77 -7.57 21.92
C SER A 180 16.30 -7.42 21.82
N ASP A 181 16.80 -6.26 21.40
CA ASP A 181 18.24 -5.95 21.33
C ASP A 181 18.69 -5.11 22.54
N PRO A 182 19.39 -5.73 23.51
CA PRO A 182 19.87 -5.01 24.70
C PRO A 182 20.99 -4.00 24.38
N THR A 183 21.59 -4.05 23.18
CA THR A 183 22.61 -3.10 22.76
C THR A 183 22.03 -1.79 22.23
N GLY A 184 20.74 -1.80 21.87
CA GLY A 184 20.04 -0.66 21.26
C GLY A 184 20.59 -0.27 19.89
N GLN A 185 21.38 -1.13 19.24
CA GLN A 185 21.96 -0.84 17.92
C GLN A 185 21.03 -1.26 16.79
N LYS A 186 20.13 -2.20 17.04
CA LYS A 186 19.14 -2.66 16.08
C LYS A 186 17.90 -1.78 16.16
N GLU A 187 17.55 -1.21 15.03
CA GLU A 187 16.31 -0.48 14.83
C GLU A 187 15.30 -1.35 14.08
N ILE A 188 14.03 -1.24 14.44
CA ILE A 188 12.90 -1.81 13.71
C ILE A 188 11.95 -0.69 13.30
N VAL A 189 11.15 -0.93 12.26
CA VAL A 189 10.12 0.03 11.83
C VAL A 189 9.07 0.17 12.92
N ASP A 190 8.79 1.41 13.32
CA ASP A 190 7.66 1.74 14.18
C ASP A 190 6.37 1.65 13.36
N VAL A 191 5.77 0.45 13.38
CA VAL A 191 4.54 0.15 12.64
C VAL A 191 3.40 1.08 13.05
N SER A 192 3.31 1.46 14.32
CA SER A 192 2.25 2.34 14.83
C SER A 192 2.43 3.79 14.35
N ALA A 193 3.67 4.30 14.36
CA ALA A 193 3.96 5.61 13.77
C ALA A 193 3.72 5.62 12.25
N LEU A 194 4.08 4.54 11.56
CA LEU A 194 3.84 4.38 10.12
C LEU A 194 2.34 4.35 9.80
N GLU A 195 1.55 3.58 10.55
CA GLU A 195 0.10 3.49 10.41
C GLU A 195 -0.57 4.85 10.64
N ASN A 196 -0.17 5.56 11.71
CA ASN A 196 -0.67 6.92 11.96
C ASN A 196 -0.32 7.89 10.84
N ASN A 197 0.91 7.86 10.33
CA ASN A 197 1.32 8.70 9.20
C ASN A 197 0.52 8.39 7.93
N LEU A 198 0.23 7.10 7.68
CA LEU A 198 -0.61 6.66 6.58
C LEU A 198 -2.06 7.15 6.72
N ILE A 199 -2.62 7.09 7.93
CA ILE A 199 -3.98 7.57 8.21
C ILE A 199 -4.05 9.10 8.00
N ILE A 200 -3.10 9.85 8.56
CA ILE A 200 -3.04 11.30 8.43
C ILE A 200 -2.91 11.70 6.96
N LYS A 201 -1.92 11.17 6.23
CA LYS A 201 -1.69 11.46 4.81
C LYS A 201 -2.84 10.98 3.92
N GLY A 202 -3.44 9.83 4.25
CA GLY A 202 -4.62 9.30 3.56
C GLY A 202 -5.84 10.21 3.74
N SER A 203 -5.98 10.83 4.92
CA SER A 203 -7.05 11.77 5.22
C SER A 203 -6.89 13.14 4.55
N GLU A 204 -5.67 13.49 4.11
CA GLU A 204 -5.40 14.73 3.34
C GLU A 204 -5.93 14.65 1.91
N LYS A 205 -6.28 13.45 1.40
CA LYS A 205 -6.97 13.35 0.10
C LYS A 205 -8.40 13.86 0.22
N PRO A 206 -8.82 14.79 -0.66
CA PRO A 206 -10.12 15.48 -0.57
C PRO A 206 -11.34 14.56 -0.64
N ASN A 207 -11.20 13.30 -1.08
CA ASN A 207 -12.30 12.33 -1.24
C ASN A 207 -12.12 11.06 -0.37
N SER A 208 -11.30 11.09 0.68
CA SER A 208 -11.20 9.92 1.57
C SER A 208 -12.49 9.74 2.40
N PRO A 209 -12.89 8.51 2.76
CA PRO A 209 -14.03 8.28 3.67
C PRO A 209 -13.93 9.07 4.97
N ALA A 210 -12.72 9.14 5.55
CA ALA A 210 -12.45 9.93 6.76
C ALA A 210 -12.67 11.44 6.55
N LYS A 211 -12.37 11.98 5.36
CA LYS A 211 -12.66 13.38 5.03
C LYS A 211 -14.16 13.62 4.90
N ASN A 212 -14.90 12.68 4.29
CA ASN A 212 -16.36 12.75 4.19
C ASN A 212 -17.01 12.71 5.58
N ASP A 213 -16.55 11.83 6.46
CA ASP A 213 -17.03 11.74 7.85
C ASP A 213 -16.71 13.02 8.63
N LEU A 214 -15.51 13.57 8.47
CA LEU A 214 -15.12 14.84 9.10
C LEU A 214 -15.97 16.01 8.59
N ASP A 215 -16.27 16.05 7.30
CA ASP A 215 -17.12 17.10 6.71
C ASP A 215 -18.59 16.94 7.15
N ALA A 216 -19.07 15.71 7.29
CA ALA A 216 -20.39 15.43 7.87
C ALA A 216 -20.46 15.90 9.33
N ILE A 217 -19.45 15.59 10.16
CA ILE A 217 -19.36 16.08 11.55
C ILE A 217 -19.35 17.61 11.60
N LYS A 218 -18.56 18.27 10.74
CA LYS A 218 -18.53 19.74 10.65
C LYS A 218 -19.91 20.30 10.31
N SER A 219 -20.57 19.74 9.30
CA SER A 219 -21.92 20.13 8.89
C SER A 219 -22.92 19.97 10.03
N GLU A 220 -22.91 18.83 10.73
CA GLU A 220 -23.82 18.55 11.84
C GLU A 220 -23.59 19.48 13.03
N LEU A 221 -22.34 19.89 13.28
CA LEU A 221 -22.00 20.89 14.29
C LEU A 221 -22.32 22.34 13.85
N GLY A 222 -22.81 22.55 12.63
CA GLY A 222 -23.03 23.87 12.04
C GLY A 222 -21.73 24.64 11.78
N LEU A 223 -20.63 23.92 11.59
CA LEU A 223 -19.31 24.46 11.31
C LEU A 223 -19.03 24.34 9.81
N GLY A 224 -18.53 25.41 9.19
CA GLY A 224 -18.14 25.37 7.76
C GLY A 224 -17.04 24.34 7.48
N THR A 225 -16.86 23.96 6.22
CA THR A 225 -15.86 22.95 5.79
C THR A 225 -14.42 23.33 6.15
N SER A 226 -14.13 24.62 6.34
CA SER A 226 -12.84 25.17 6.77
C SER A 226 -12.60 25.13 8.29
N ALA A 227 -13.54 24.64 9.08
CA ALA A 227 -13.41 24.64 10.54
C ALA A 227 -12.19 23.85 11.02
N THR A 228 -11.44 24.45 11.93
CA THR A 228 -10.26 23.84 12.56
C THR A 228 -10.66 22.85 13.65
N GLN A 229 -9.75 21.95 14.03
CA GLN A 229 -9.98 21.01 15.13
C GLN A 229 -10.38 21.72 16.44
N SER A 230 -9.77 22.87 16.74
CA SER A 230 -10.09 23.65 17.94
C SER A 230 -11.52 24.19 17.92
N GLN A 231 -12.03 24.62 16.77
CA GLN A 231 -13.41 25.08 16.61
C GLN A 231 -14.43 23.93 16.76
N ILE A 232 -14.09 22.75 16.23
CA ILE A 232 -14.89 21.52 16.39
C ILE A 232 -15.00 21.16 17.88
N ILE A 233 -13.87 21.11 18.59
CA ILE A 233 -13.84 20.79 20.03
C ILE A 233 -14.61 21.84 20.83
N ALA A 234 -14.46 23.12 20.52
CA ALA A 234 -15.18 24.19 21.21
C ALA A 234 -16.70 24.06 21.04
N LYS A 235 -17.17 23.74 19.82
CA LYS A 235 -18.61 23.58 19.54
C LYS A 235 -19.19 22.35 20.21
N ILE A 236 -18.43 21.25 20.26
CA ILE A 236 -18.81 20.06 21.04
C ILE A 236 -18.95 20.45 22.52
N ARG A 237 -17.98 21.17 23.10
CA ARG A 237 -18.07 21.62 24.50
C ARG A 237 -19.26 22.54 24.75
N GLU A 238 -19.58 23.43 23.81
CA GLU A 238 -20.75 24.32 23.87
C GLU A 238 -22.06 23.52 23.88
N LEU A 239 -22.22 22.56 22.96
CA LEU A 239 -23.41 21.71 22.84
C LEU A 239 -23.63 20.81 24.05
N VAL A 240 -22.53 20.35 24.67
CA VAL A 240 -22.59 19.50 25.85
C VAL A 240 -22.83 20.33 27.13
N GLY A 241 -22.63 21.66 27.06
CA GLY A 241 -22.99 22.62 28.10
C GLY A 241 -22.01 22.70 29.28
N PRO A 242 -22.07 23.77 30.08
CA PRO A 242 -21.32 23.92 31.32
C PRO A 242 -21.92 23.00 32.40
N GLY A 243 -21.52 21.74 32.37
CA GLY A 243 -22.07 20.70 33.24
C GLY A 243 -21.72 19.28 32.83
N TYR A 244 -20.98 19.11 31.72
CA TYR A 244 -20.45 17.81 31.37
C TYR A 244 -19.43 17.33 32.40
N ILE A 245 -19.88 16.52 33.34
CA ILE A 245 -18.98 15.78 34.21
C ILE A 245 -18.54 14.56 33.41
N SER A 246 -17.23 14.48 33.11
CA SER A 246 -16.69 13.33 32.39
C SER A 246 -16.98 12.05 33.18
N LYS A 247 -17.16 10.92 32.48
CA LYS A 247 -17.33 9.61 33.14
C LYS A 247 -16.21 9.38 34.16
N VAL A 248 -14.96 9.72 33.82
CA VAL A 248 -13.79 9.55 34.68
C VAL A 248 -13.92 10.38 35.96
N SER A 249 -14.31 11.64 35.85
CA SER A 249 -14.55 12.51 37.01
C SER A 249 -15.69 11.98 37.89
N LEU A 250 -16.82 11.56 37.29
CA LEU A 250 -17.94 10.96 38.03
C LEU A 250 -17.56 9.67 38.76
N VAL A 251 -16.75 8.81 38.13
CA VAL A 251 -16.26 7.59 38.78
C VAL A 251 -15.42 7.98 39.99
N SER A 252 -14.41 8.85 39.82
CA SER A 252 -13.55 9.29 40.92
C SER A 252 -14.34 9.86 42.11
N ASP A 253 -15.26 10.79 41.85
CA ASP A 253 -16.08 11.42 42.91
C ASP A 253 -17.01 10.40 43.60
N ALA A 254 -17.53 9.43 42.85
CA ALA A 254 -18.37 8.36 43.37
C ALA A 254 -17.57 7.37 44.22
N GLU A 255 -16.34 7.02 43.82
CA GLU A 255 -15.49 6.10 44.59
C GLU A 255 -15.22 6.63 46.00
N ASP A 256 -14.85 7.90 46.12
CA ASP A 256 -14.55 8.53 47.42
C ASP A 256 -15.80 8.58 48.31
N SER A 257 -16.94 8.98 47.72
CA SER A 257 -18.22 9.06 48.44
C SER A 257 -18.70 7.69 48.92
N LEU A 258 -18.60 6.65 48.08
CA LEU A 258 -19.05 5.30 48.40
C LEU A 258 -18.12 4.58 49.39
N LYS A 259 -16.80 4.84 49.32
CA LYS A 259 -15.84 4.39 50.35
C LYS A 259 -16.21 4.99 51.71
N GLY A 260 -16.53 6.28 51.76
CA GLY A 260 -16.99 6.94 52.99
C GLY A 260 -18.27 6.34 53.58
N LEU A 261 -19.16 5.80 52.74
CA LEU A 261 -20.37 5.09 53.15
C LEU A 261 -20.14 3.61 53.52
N GLY A 262 -18.91 3.09 53.37
CA GLY A 262 -18.58 1.69 53.65
C GLY A 262 -19.16 0.71 52.64
N VAL A 263 -19.28 1.11 51.37
CA VAL A 263 -19.60 0.20 50.26
C VAL A 263 -18.36 -0.64 49.92
N ALA A 264 -18.55 -1.92 49.59
CA ALA A 264 -17.45 -2.83 49.30
C ALA A 264 -16.71 -2.42 48.00
N GLU A 265 -15.37 -2.53 48.01
CA GLU A 265 -14.52 -2.14 46.87
C GLU A 265 -14.87 -2.87 45.56
N GLY A 266 -15.28 -4.14 45.65
CA GLY A 266 -15.73 -4.93 44.50
C GLY A 266 -17.04 -4.44 43.87
N GLU A 267 -17.89 -3.73 44.61
CA GLU A 267 -19.09 -3.08 44.04
C GLU A 267 -18.75 -1.71 43.44
N ILE A 268 -17.77 -1.01 44.02
CA ILE A 268 -17.29 0.29 43.55
C ILE A 268 -16.58 0.15 42.20
N SER A 269 -15.75 -0.88 42.02
CA SER A 269 -15.01 -1.12 40.77
C SER A 269 -15.91 -1.33 39.55
N LYS A 270 -17.17 -1.76 39.76
CA LYS A 270 -18.16 -1.91 38.69
C LYS A 270 -18.55 -0.57 38.04
N LEU A 271 -18.36 0.56 38.74
CA LEU A 271 -18.62 1.90 38.17
C LEU A 271 -17.68 2.21 37.00
N GLY A 272 -16.42 1.75 37.06
CA GLY A 272 -15.46 1.92 35.96
C GLY A 272 -15.89 1.22 34.66
N ALA A 273 -16.66 0.14 34.76
CA ALA A 273 -17.16 -0.63 33.64
C ALA A 273 -18.45 -0.07 32.98
N ALA A 274 -19.08 0.95 33.57
CA ALA A 274 -20.32 1.52 33.04
C ALA A 274 -20.13 2.13 31.64
N ALA A 275 -21.09 1.99 30.73
CA ALA A 275 -20.92 2.41 29.33
C ALA A 275 -20.89 3.94 29.15
N SER A 276 -21.55 4.67 30.05
CA SER A 276 -21.69 6.13 29.98
C SER A 276 -21.62 6.80 31.36
N ALA A 277 -21.43 8.12 31.37
CA ALA A 277 -21.52 8.96 32.58
C ALA A 277 -22.87 8.81 33.30
N ARG A 278 -23.97 8.70 32.55
CA ARG A 278 -25.32 8.49 33.09
C ARG A 278 -25.43 7.14 33.79
N ASP A 279 -24.83 6.09 33.24
CA ASP A 279 -24.86 4.75 33.84
C ASP A 279 -24.04 4.70 35.14
N VAL A 280 -22.93 5.45 35.21
CA VAL A 280 -22.17 5.65 36.46
C VAL A 280 -23.05 6.28 37.53
N GLU A 281 -23.78 7.34 37.18
CA GLU A 281 -24.65 8.04 38.13
C GLU A 281 -25.81 7.17 38.64
N LEU A 282 -26.48 6.44 37.74
CA LEU A 282 -27.55 5.50 38.12
C LEU A 282 -27.03 4.40 39.06
N SER A 283 -25.85 3.85 38.74
CA SER A 283 -25.22 2.80 39.55
C SER A 283 -24.79 3.32 40.91
N ARG A 284 -24.18 4.53 40.97
CA ARG A 284 -23.85 5.22 42.22
C ARG A 284 -25.10 5.40 43.07
N ASN A 285 -26.18 5.97 42.52
CA ASN A 285 -27.40 6.25 43.27
C ASN A 285 -28.05 4.96 43.81
N LYS A 286 -28.00 3.86 43.05
CA LYS A 286 -28.44 2.55 43.53
C LYS A 286 -27.61 2.07 44.72
N LEU A 287 -26.28 2.11 44.62
CA LEU A 287 -25.39 1.69 45.71
C LEU A 287 -25.59 2.52 46.99
N VAL A 288 -25.77 3.84 46.85
CA VAL A 288 -26.10 4.72 47.97
C VAL A 288 -27.41 4.30 48.63
N ASN A 289 -28.46 4.06 47.84
CA ASN A 289 -29.76 3.64 48.36
C ASN A 289 -29.70 2.26 49.04
N ASP A 290 -29.03 1.29 48.42
CA ASP A 290 -28.86 -0.04 48.98
C ASP A 290 -28.12 0.03 50.33
N LYS A 291 -27.07 0.85 50.41
CA LYS A 291 -26.31 1.04 51.65
C LYS A 291 -27.12 1.75 52.73
N PHE A 292 -27.90 2.77 52.34
CA PHE A 292 -28.78 3.48 53.25
C PHE A 292 -29.83 2.53 53.87
N ASN A 293 -30.45 1.68 53.04
CA ASN A 293 -31.42 0.69 53.48
C ASN A 293 -30.80 -0.37 54.42
N GLU A 294 -29.57 -0.80 54.13
CA GLU A 294 -28.80 -1.71 54.99
C GLU A 294 -28.57 -1.09 56.39
N LEU A 295 -28.11 0.17 56.43
CA LEU A 295 -27.84 0.90 57.67
C LEU A 295 -29.13 1.14 58.47
N GLN A 296 -30.23 1.49 57.82
CA GLN A 296 -31.53 1.67 58.48
C GLN A 296 -32.02 0.36 59.12
N THR A 297 -31.85 -0.77 58.42
CA THR A 297 -32.20 -2.10 58.94
C THR A 297 -31.36 -2.45 60.16
N LYS A 298 -30.04 -2.17 60.13
CA LYS A 298 -29.15 -2.38 61.28
C LYS A 298 -29.53 -1.51 62.48
N LEU A 299 -29.86 -0.24 62.24
CA LEU A 299 -30.31 0.68 63.28
C LEU A 299 -31.59 0.18 63.96
N ASN A 300 -32.57 -0.27 63.18
CA ASN A 300 -33.82 -0.83 63.71
C ASN A 300 -33.55 -2.07 64.57
N HIS A 301 -32.70 -3.00 64.11
CA HIS A 301 -32.32 -4.17 64.91
C HIS A 301 -31.64 -3.79 66.23
N ALA A 302 -30.70 -2.84 66.20
CA ALA A 302 -30.05 -2.36 67.41
C ALA A 302 -31.06 -1.74 68.40
N HIS A 303 -32.05 -1.01 67.90
CA HIS A 303 -33.13 -0.46 68.71
C HIS A 303 -33.97 -1.57 69.37
N TYR A 304 -34.35 -2.62 68.62
CA TYR A 304 -35.09 -3.75 69.17
C TYR A 304 -34.29 -4.54 70.21
N ILE A 305 -32.97 -4.73 70.01
CA ILE A 305 -32.10 -5.39 71.00
C ILE A 305 -32.05 -4.58 72.29
N ASN A 306 -31.92 -3.25 72.20
CA ASN A 306 -31.91 -2.38 73.37
C ASN A 306 -33.25 -2.41 74.13
N ILE A 307 -34.38 -2.44 73.41
CA ILE A 307 -35.71 -2.62 74.03
C ILE A 307 -35.79 -3.98 74.74
N GLY A 308 -35.36 -5.06 74.08
CA GLY A 308 -35.38 -6.41 74.65
C GLY A 308 -34.49 -6.57 75.89
N LEU A 309 -33.30 -5.97 75.88
CA LEU A 309 -32.42 -5.93 77.05
C LEU A 309 -33.04 -5.11 78.20
N GLY A 310 -33.67 -3.98 77.87
CA GLY A 310 -34.38 -3.15 78.84
C GLY A 310 -35.53 -3.90 79.52
N THR A 311 -36.36 -4.61 78.76
CA THR A 311 -37.47 -5.41 79.33
C THR A 311 -36.98 -6.59 80.16
N LEU A 312 -35.91 -7.27 79.73
CA LEU A 312 -35.28 -8.35 80.49
C LEU A 312 -34.76 -7.85 81.84
N SER A 313 -34.13 -6.67 81.85
CA SER A 313 -33.59 -6.03 83.06
C SER A 313 -34.69 -5.76 84.09
N VAL A 314 -35.84 -5.24 83.65
CA VAL A 314 -37.01 -4.99 84.52
C VAL A 314 -37.62 -6.30 85.02
N GLY A 315 -37.73 -7.32 84.17
CA GLY A 315 -38.25 -8.63 84.55
C GLY A 315 -37.40 -9.33 85.62
N VAL A 316 -36.07 -9.27 85.51
CA VAL A 316 -35.15 -9.81 86.52
C VAL A 316 -35.28 -9.06 87.83
N LEU A 317 -35.45 -7.73 87.79
CA LEU A 317 -35.65 -6.91 88.99
C LEU A 317 -36.92 -7.32 89.75
N LEU A 318 -38.02 -7.57 89.03
CA LEU A 318 -39.32 -7.97 89.62
C LEU A 318 -39.32 -9.38 90.21
N ILE A 319 -38.45 -10.28 89.75
CA ILE A 319 -38.31 -11.64 90.33
C ILE A 319 -37.49 -11.60 91.63
N LEU A 320 -36.60 -10.62 91.77
CA LEU A 320 -35.68 -10.51 92.91
C LEU A 320 -36.23 -9.66 94.07
N THR A 321 -37.34 -8.95 93.88
CA THR A 321 -38.06 -8.15 94.90
C THR A 321 -39.31 -8.87 95.39
#